data_AF-A0A1G0YWS2-F1
#
_entry.id   AF-A0A1G0YWS2-F1
#
_cell.length_a   1.000
_cell.length_b   1.000
_cell.length_c   1.000
_cell.angle_alpha   90.00
_cell.angle_beta   90.00
_cell.angle_gamma   90.00
#
_symmetry.space_group_name_H-M   'P 1'
#
loop_
_entity.id
_entity.type
_entity.pdbx_description
1 polymer ?
#
loop_
_entity_poly.entity_id
_entity_poly.type
_entity_poly.pdbx_seq_one_letter_code
_entity_poly.pdbx_strand_id
1 'polypeptide(L)'
;MKKLFIAIIILIPIGISFLPVIATKMADAAFDKPEDKHSPEALKRALQIDTGMFLHSIARPIAEKAIIFFPESTDMDYFVYTAAICSTRDGKPEAAQYWYQRFVDIYPKHPWTQQARNNLNKLKELNR
;
A
#
# COMPACT_ATOMS: atom_id res chain seq x y z
N MET A 1 -32.03 -20.41 14.57
CA MET A 1 -31.68 -19.11 13.95
C MET A 1 -30.85 -18.20 14.85
N LYS A 2 -31.29 -17.83 16.08
CA LYS A 2 -30.49 -16.97 16.99
C LYS A 2 -29.05 -17.46 17.25
N LYS A 3 -28.86 -18.76 17.51
CA LYS A 3 -27.52 -19.35 17.73
C LYS A 3 -26.60 -19.27 16.50
N LEU A 4 -27.16 -19.40 15.29
CA LEU A 4 -26.41 -19.31 14.04
C LEU A 4 -25.97 -17.86 13.77
N PHE A 5 -26.86 -16.90 14.05
CA PHE A 5 -26.57 -15.47 13.94
C PHE A 5 -25.47 -15.04 14.92
N ILE A 6 -25.53 -15.52 16.17
CA ILE A 6 -24.49 -15.29 17.17
C ILE A 6 -23.15 -15.90 16.72
N ALA A 7 -23.16 -17.12 16.16
CA ALA A 7 -21.95 -17.74 15.64
C ALA A 7 -21.31 -16.93 14.50
N ILE A 8 -22.11 -16.41 13.57
CA ILE A 8 -21.63 -15.57 12.46
C ILE A 8 -21.00 -14.27 12.98
N ILE A 9 -21.65 -13.60 13.94
CA ILE A 9 -21.13 -12.36 14.54
C ILE A 9 -19.76 -12.59 15.21
N ILE A 10 -19.52 -13.77 15.78
CA ILE A 10 -18.24 -14.09 16.43
C ILE A 10 -17.19 -14.50 15.39
N LEU A 11 -17.56 -15.27 14.37
CA LEU A 11 -16.60 -15.78 13.38
C LEU A 11 -16.07 -14.71 12.42
N ILE A 12 -16.88 -13.69 12.09
CA ILE A 12 -16.45 -12.58 11.20
C ILE A 12 -15.23 -11.83 11.73
N PRO A 13 -15.21 -11.29 12.96
CA PRO A 13 -14.05 -10.57 13.48
C PRO A 13 -12.81 -11.46 13.64
N ILE A 14 -13.00 -12.75 13.92
CA ILE A 14 -11.90 -13.73 13.92
C ILE A 14 -11.32 -13.89 12.52
N GLY A 15 -12.15 -13.99 11.48
CA GLY A 15 -11.65 -14.05 10.11
C GLY A 15 -10.86 -12.79 9.71
N ILE A 16 -11.34 -11.61 10.09
CA ILE A 16 -10.69 -10.32 9.79
C ILE A 16 -9.32 -10.22 10.47
N SER A 17 -9.13 -10.78 11.66
CA SER A 17 -7.85 -10.70 12.38
C SER A 17 -6.71 -11.47 11.70
N PHE A 18 -7.01 -12.41 10.79
CA PHE A 18 -6.01 -13.14 10.01
C PHE A 18 -5.60 -12.45 8.70
N LEU A 19 -6.31 -11.41 8.27
CA LEU A 19 -6.01 -10.71 7.01
C LEU A 19 -4.56 -10.18 6.94
N PRO A 20 -3.97 -9.59 7.99
CA PRO A 20 -2.58 -9.13 7.95
C PRO A 20 -1.57 -10.26 7.72
N VAL A 21 -1.85 -11.44 8.30
CA VAL A 21 -0.99 -12.63 8.13
C VAL A 21 -1.05 -13.13 6.70
N ILE A 22 -2.25 -13.10 6.10
CA ILE A 22 -2.44 -13.46 4.69
C ILE A 22 -1.70 -12.46 3.79
N ALA A 23 -1.87 -11.16 4.03
CA ALA A 23 -1.20 -10.11 3.27
C ALA A 23 0.33 -10.23 3.33
N THR A 24 0.88 -10.46 4.52
CA THR A 24 2.33 -10.68 4.71
C THR A 24 2.81 -11.88 3.90
N LYS A 25 2.14 -13.04 4.01
CA LYS A 25 2.51 -14.24 3.25
C LYS A 25 2.39 -14.06 1.74
N MET A 26 1.40 -13.30 1.28
CA MET A 26 1.26 -12.95 -0.14
C MET A 26 2.43 -12.10 -0.63
N ALA A 27 2.83 -11.10 0.16
CA ALA A 27 3.97 -10.25 -0.18
C ALA A 27 5.29 -11.05 -0.20
N ASP A 28 5.52 -11.87 0.83
CA ASP A 28 6.72 -12.72 0.91
C ASP A 28 6.81 -13.67 -0.29
N ALA A 29 5.72 -14.38 -0.61
CA ALA A 29 5.67 -15.30 -1.75
C ALA A 29 5.92 -14.59 -3.09
N ALA A 30 5.43 -13.36 -3.26
CA ALA A 30 5.68 -12.56 -4.45
C ALA A 30 7.15 -12.12 -4.57
N PHE A 31 7.79 -11.78 -3.44
CA PHE A 31 9.22 -11.44 -3.44
C PHE A 31 10.14 -12.65 -3.58
N ASP A 32 9.70 -13.83 -3.17
CA ASP A 32 10.45 -15.08 -3.35
C ASP A 32 10.46 -15.57 -4.81
N LYS A 33 9.48 -15.13 -5.62
CA LYS A 33 9.33 -15.50 -7.04
C LYS A 33 9.06 -14.25 -7.90
N PRO A 34 10.03 -13.32 -8.02
CA PRO A 34 9.82 -12.07 -8.73
C PRO A 34 9.59 -12.25 -10.24
N GLU A 35 9.97 -13.39 -10.81
CA GLU A 35 9.73 -13.75 -12.20
C GLU A 35 8.28 -14.19 -12.50
N ASP A 36 7.49 -14.51 -11.47
CA ASP A 36 6.09 -14.86 -11.65
C ASP A 36 5.29 -13.61 -12.06
N LYS A 37 4.62 -13.69 -13.21
CA LYS A 37 3.77 -12.62 -13.76
C LYS A 37 2.65 -12.17 -12.81
N HIS A 38 2.26 -13.00 -11.83
CA HIS A 38 1.24 -12.68 -10.84
C HIS A 38 1.79 -12.02 -9.57
N SER A 39 3.12 -11.97 -9.39
CA SER A 39 3.75 -11.39 -8.20
C SER A 39 3.39 -9.92 -7.97
N PRO A 40 3.38 -9.04 -8.98
CA PRO A 40 2.95 -7.65 -8.77
C PRO A 40 1.49 -7.53 -8.33
N GLU A 41 0.59 -8.32 -8.91
CA GLU A 41 -0.82 -8.32 -8.55
C GLU A 41 -1.02 -8.81 -7.10
N ALA A 42 -0.29 -9.85 -6.69
CA ALA A 42 -0.29 -10.34 -5.32
C ALA A 42 0.19 -9.26 -4.33
N LEU A 43 1.24 -8.52 -4.67
CA LEU A 43 1.72 -7.39 -3.86
C LEU A 43 0.70 -6.26 -3.77
N LYS A 44 0.06 -5.90 -4.88
CA LYS A 44 -1.01 -4.90 -4.88
C LYS A 44 -2.14 -5.30 -3.93
N ARG A 45 -2.58 -6.55 -3.96
CA ARG A 45 -3.62 -7.06 -3.05
C ARG A 45 -3.15 -7.05 -1.58
N ALA A 46 -1.92 -7.46 -1.30
CA ALA A 46 -1.36 -7.39 0.05
C ALA A 46 -1.35 -5.95 0.59
N LEU A 47 -0.86 -5.01 -0.21
CA LEU A 47 -0.86 -3.58 0.12
C LEU A 47 -2.26 -3.01 0.31
N GLN A 48 -3.25 -3.43 -0.48
CA GLN A 48 -4.65 -3.03 -0.30
C GLN A 48 -5.22 -3.51 1.04
N ILE A 49 -4.89 -4.74 1.46
CA ILE A 49 -5.30 -5.28 2.75
C ILE A 49 -4.64 -4.48 3.88
N ASP A 50 -3.31 -4.33 3.84
CA ASP A 50 -2.57 -3.64 4.91
C ASP A 50 -3.01 -2.17 5.04
N THR A 51 -3.15 -1.46 3.92
CA THR A 51 -3.62 -0.06 3.93
C THR A 51 -5.07 0.06 4.37
N GLY A 52 -5.94 -0.89 3.99
CA GLY A 52 -7.33 -0.97 4.44
C GLY A 52 -7.46 -1.26 5.94
N MET A 53 -6.45 -1.90 6.54
CA MET A 53 -6.34 -2.15 7.98
C MET A 53 -5.52 -1.09 8.72
N PHE A 54 -5.18 0.01 8.07
CA PHE A 54 -4.35 1.10 8.62
C PHE A 54 -2.94 0.67 9.06
N LEU A 55 -2.42 -0.43 8.53
CA LEU A 55 -1.09 -0.97 8.79
C LEU A 55 -0.02 -0.29 7.91
N HIS A 56 0.02 1.04 7.95
CA HIS A 56 0.87 1.86 7.07
C HIS A 56 2.37 1.58 7.24
N SER A 57 2.81 1.27 8.46
CA SER A 57 4.20 0.97 8.79
C SER A 57 4.69 -0.35 8.21
N ILE A 58 3.78 -1.28 7.94
CA ILE A 58 4.04 -2.56 7.27
C ILE A 58 3.94 -2.37 5.76
N ALA A 59 2.90 -1.68 5.28
CA ALA A 59 2.66 -1.47 3.86
C ALA A 59 3.76 -0.64 3.16
N ARG A 60 4.32 0.39 3.83
CA ARG A 60 5.33 1.26 3.24
C ARG A 60 6.57 0.50 2.74
N PRO A 61 7.30 -0.27 3.57
CA PRO A 61 8.49 -0.99 3.09
C PRO A 61 8.15 -2.05 2.03
N ILE A 62 6.96 -2.64 2.06
CA ILE A 62 6.50 -3.56 1.01
C ILE A 62 6.35 -2.81 -0.32
N ALA A 63 5.69 -1.64 -0.32
CA ALA A 63 5.52 -0.83 -1.52
C ALA A 63 6.87 -0.33 -2.07
N GLU A 64 7.75 0.15 -1.20
CA GLU A 64 9.12 0.58 -1.56
C GLU A 64 9.92 -0.58 -2.20
N LYS A 65 9.83 -1.79 -1.63
CA LYS A 65 10.47 -2.98 -2.18
C LYS A 65 9.84 -3.41 -3.52
N ALA A 66 8.53 -3.29 -3.67
CA ALA A 66 7.83 -3.60 -4.92
C ALA A 66 8.30 -2.72 -6.10
N ILE A 67 8.56 -1.43 -5.85
CA ILE A 67 9.11 -0.50 -6.86
C ILE A 67 10.47 -0.98 -7.37
N ILE A 68 11.30 -1.54 -6.49
CA ILE A 68 12.65 -2.02 -6.82
C ILE A 68 12.59 -3.36 -7.57
N PHE A 69 11.78 -4.30 -7.09
CA PHE A 69 11.73 -5.66 -7.64
C PHE A 69 10.94 -5.74 -8.95
N PHE A 70 9.97 -4.84 -9.16
CA PHE A 70 9.06 -4.90 -10.30
C PHE A 70 9.01 -3.57 -11.06
N PRO A 71 10.15 -3.04 -11.56
CA PRO A 71 10.24 -1.71 -12.16
C PRO A 71 9.35 -1.52 -13.40
N GLU A 72 8.98 -2.62 -14.07
CA GLU A 72 8.15 -2.63 -15.30
C GLU A 72 6.69 -3.01 -15.04
N SER A 73 6.28 -3.13 -13.77
CA SER A 73 4.91 -3.51 -13.43
C SER A 73 3.88 -2.50 -13.94
N THR A 74 2.75 -3.00 -14.44
CA THR A 74 1.56 -2.18 -14.74
C THR A 74 0.92 -1.56 -13.50
N ASP A 75 1.28 -2.03 -12.30
CA ASP A 75 0.80 -1.53 -11.00
C ASP A 75 1.80 -0.57 -10.32
N MET A 76 2.83 -0.12 -11.05
CA MET A 76 3.87 0.75 -10.51
C MET A 76 3.30 2.07 -9.94
N ASP A 77 2.27 2.62 -10.58
CA ASP A 77 1.55 3.79 -10.08
C ASP A 77 1.00 3.55 -8.66
N TYR A 78 0.39 2.39 -8.44
CA TYR A 78 -0.13 1.99 -7.15
C TYR A 78 0.98 1.82 -6.12
N PHE A 79 2.11 1.20 -6.46
CA PHE A 79 3.23 1.03 -5.52
C PHE A 79 3.82 2.36 -5.09
N VAL A 80 4.10 3.26 -6.04
CA VAL A 80 4.67 4.59 -5.76
C VAL A 80 3.69 5.43 -4.92
N TYR A 81 2.41 5.44 -5.28
CA TYR A 81 1.41 6.18 -4.51
C TYR A 81 1.22 5.60 -3.10
N THR A 82 1.22 4.28 -2.96
CA THR A 82 1.11 3.59 -1.68
C THR A 82 2.29 3.91 -0.76
N ALA A 83 3.51 3.93 -1.30
CA ALA A 83 4.70 4.35 -0.56
C ALA A 83 4.55 5.79 -0.04
N ALA A 84 4.00 6.71 -0.84
CA ALA A 84 3.78 8.11 -0.45
C ALA A 84 2.73 8.26 0.67
N ILE A 85 1.55 7.64 0.51
CA ILE A 85 0.48 7.74 1.51
C ILE A 85 0.89 7.09 2.83
N CYS A 86 1.56 5.92 2.79
CA CYS A 86 1.98 5.22 4.00
C CYS A 86 3.09 6.00 4.71
N SER A 87 4.06 6.57 3.98
CA SER A 87 5.05 7.48 4.54
C SER A 87 4.43 8.67 5.27
N THR A 88 3.34 9.22 4.72
CA THR A 88 2.61 10.33 5.36
C THR A 88 2.00 9.89 6.68
N ARG A 89 1.35 8.71 6.70
CA ARG A 89 0.66 8.17 7.86
C ARG A 89 1.61 7.68 8.95
N ASP A 90 2.80 7.24 8.57
CA ASP A 90 3.87 6.82 9.47
C ASP A 90 4.67 7.99 10.08
N GLY A 91 4.30 9.24 9.77
CA GLY A 91 5.05 10.41 10.24
C GLY A 91 6.46 10.49 9.65
N LYS A 92 6.64 10.05 8.40
CA LYS A 92 7.90 10.13 7.64
C LYS A 92 7.77 11.18 6.53
N PRO A 93 7.78 12.48 6.85
CA PRO A 93 7.41 13.53 5.89
C PRO A 93 8.40 13.66 4.73
N GLU A 94 9.69 13.43 4.95
CA GLU A 94 10.72 13.48 3.89
C GLU A 94 10.51 12.37 2.85
N ALA A 95 10.30 11.13 3.31
CA ALA A 95 9.98 10.00 2.44
C ALA A 95 8.64 10.24 1.71
N ALA A 96 7.64 10.79 2.39
CA ALA A 96 6.37 11.13 1.78
C ALA A 96 6.53 12.18 0.67
N GLN A 97 7.30 13.25 0.92
CA GLN A 97 7.59 14.27 -0.09
C GLN A 97 8.29 13.66 -1.30
N TYR A 98 9.31 12.81 -1.07
CA TYR A 98 10.03 12.11 -2.13
C TYR A 98 9.08 11.28 -3.01
N TRP A 99 8.26 10.42 -2.40
CA TRP A 99 7.38 9.52 -3.15
C TRP A 99 6.23 10.26 -3.84
N TYR A 100 5.64 11.29 -3.23
CA TYR A 100 4.64 12.11 -3.93
C TYR A 100 5.22 12.87 -5.10
N GLN A 101 6.42 13.45 -4.94
CA GLN A 101 7.10 14.13 -6.05
C GLN A 101 7.36 13.13 -7.19
N ARG A 102 7.90 11.95 -6.87
CA ARG A 102 8.15 10.89 -7.84
C ARG A 102 6.87 10.46 -8.57
N PHE A 103 5.75 10.31 -7.85
CA PHE A 103 4.46 10.00 -8.45
C PHE A 103 4.00 11.07 -9.45
N VAL A 104 4.09 12.34 -9.06
CA VAL A 104 3.68 13.47 -9.91
C VAL A 104 4.52 13.58 -11.17
N ASP A 105 5.81 13.29 -11.07
CA ASP A 105 6.76 13.37 -12.18
C ASP A 105 6.55 12.24 -13.20
N ILE A 106 6.36 11.00 -12.72
CA ILE A 106 6.20 9.84 -13.60
C ILE A 106 4.78 9.75 -14.18
N TYR A 107 3.76 10.13 -13.40
CA TYR A 107 2.36 9.90 -13.74
C TYR A 107 1.54 11.18 -13.88
N PRO A 108 1.96 12.21 -14.64
CA PRO A 108 1.37 13.54 -14.59
C PRO A 108 -0.13 13.61 -14.98
N LYS A 109 -0.65 12.59 -15.68
CA LYS A 109 -2.05 12.49 -16.12
C LYS A 109 -2.88 11.48 -15.32
N HIS A 110 -2.30 10.84 -14.30
CA HIS A 110 -3.01 9.83 -13.51
C HIS A 110 -4.10 10.46 -12.63
N PRO A 111 -5.26 9.82 -12.42
CA PRO A 111 -6.35 10.36 -11.59
C PRO A 111 -5.93 10.83 -10.18
N TRP A 112 -4.94 10.18 -9.56
CA TRP A 112 -4.43 10.55 -8.22
C TRP A 112 -3.40 11.69 -8.22
N THR A 113 -2.95 12.17 -9.37
CA THR A 113 -1.85 13.14 -9.47
C THR A 113 -2.18 14.45 -8.79
N GLN A 114 -3.40 14.96 -8.98
CA GLN A 114 -3.80 16.22 -8.34
C GLN A 114 -3.80 16.07 -6.82
N GLN A 115 -4.26 14.94 -6.31
CA GLN A 115 -4.22 14.64 -4.87
C GLN A 115 -2.78 14.54 -4.38
N ALA A 116 -1.88 13.87 -5.12
CA ALA A 116 -0.46 13.79 -4.81
C ALA A 116 0.20 15.17 -4.75
N ARG A 117 -0.08 16.07 -5.71
CA ARG A 117 0.42 17.46 -5.69
C ARG A 117 -0.06 18.22 -4.47
N ASN A 118 -1.35 18.11 -4.14
CA ASN A 118 -1.91 18.79 -2.97
C ASN A 118 -1.24 18.32 -1.67
N ASN A 119 -1.06 17.01 -1.51
CA ASN A 119 -0.38 16.44 -0.34
C ASN A 119 1.10 16.85 -0.27
N LEU A 120 1.80 16.86 -1.41
CA LEU A 120 3.18 17.30 -1.50
C LEU A 120 3.34 18.77 -1.09
N ASN A 121 2.48 19.66 -1.59
CA ASN A 121 2.53 21.08 -1.25
C ASN A 121 2.28 21.29 0.25
N LYS A 122 1.27 20.61 0.81
CA LYS A 122 1.00 20.63 2.25
C LYS A 122 2.21 20.18 3.06
N LEU A 123 2.86 19.07 2.66
CA LEU A 123 4.07 18.59 3.35
C LEU A 123 5.23 19.57 3.24
N LYS A 124 5.39 20.27 2.11
CA LYS A 124 6.44 21.28 1.93
C LYS A 124 6.19 22.52 2.79
N GLU A 125 4.95 22.92 2.97
CA GLU A 125 4.57 24.06 3.82
C GLU A 125 4.78 23.77 5.31
N LEU A 126 4.51 22.54 5.76
CA LEU A 126 4.67 22.14 7.16
C LEU A 126 6.14 22.01 7.61
N ASN A 127 7.07 21.89 6.66
CA ASN A 127 8.49 21.69 6.93
C ASN A 127 9.35 22.94 6.64
N ARG A 128 8.72 24.10 6.46
CA ARG A 128 9.40 25.41 6.37
C ARG A 128 9.54 26.01 7.76
#